data_AF-A0A0V1AND4-F1
#
_entry.id   AF-A0A0V1AND4-F1
#
_cell.length_a   1.000
_cell.length_b   1.000
_cell.length_c   1.000
_cell.angle_alpha   90.00
_cell.angle_beta   90.00
_cell.angle_gamma   90.00
#
_symmetry.space_group_name_H-M   'P 1'
#
loop_
_entity.id
_entity.type
_entity.pdbx_description
1 polymer ?
#
loop_
_entity_poly.entity_id
_entity_poly.type
_entity_poly.pdbx_seq_one_letter_code
_entity_poly.pdbx_strand_id
1 'polypeptide(L)'
;LNCDDNRDVFWAYVVKRSDIFGDPFKLAYDGKSTLFTVDKLHLKQVSEKADPEKFSFKTVRENKPSELSILMKFTGLVHLDFRNAEAGSLDEREKGPIQFLDILFAQGRSSPLFELSKSFKAVRNSFYCIPHGAGADMKYGIELWRGLFISARVIDGFRPAIN
;
A
#
# COMPACT_ATOMS: atom_id res chain seq x y z
N LEU A 1 -13.75 -6.94 0.36
CA LEU A 1 -13.26 -5.57 0.14
C LEU A 1 -12.28 -5.59 -1.02
N ASN A 2 -12.40 -4.63 -1.95
CA ASN A 2 -11.39 -4.48 -2.99
C ASN A 2 -10.14 -3.75 -2.42
N CYS A 3 -9.06 -3.67 -3.20
CA CYS A 3 -7.81 -3.07 -2.75
C CYS A 3 -7.95 -1.59 -2.32
N ASP A 4 -8.82 -0.83 -2.99
CA ASP A 4 -9.06 0.57 -2.65
C ASP A 4 -9.89 0.69 -1.37
N ASP A 5 -10.93 -0.13 -1.21
CA ASP A 5 -11.72 -0.13 0.03
C ASP A 5 -10.83 -0.49 1.25
N ASN A 6 -9.91 -1.46 1.08
CA ASN A 6 -8.95 -1.82 2.12
C ASN A 6 -8.04 -0.65 2.49
N ARG A 7 -7.58 0.13 1.50
CA ARG A 7 -6.76 1.33 1.76
C ARG A 7 -7.57 2.37 2.52
N ASP A 8 -8.78 2.67 2.09
CA ASP A 8 -9.65 3.63 2.77
C ASP A 8 -9.88 3.24 4.24
N VAL A 9 -10.25 1.98 4.47
CA VAL A 9 -10.46 1.41 5.81
C VAL A 9 -9.18 1.49 6.65
N PHE A 10 -8.05 1.03 6.10
CA PHE A 10 -6.78 0.99 6.84
C PHE A 10 -6.29 2.39 7.20
N TRP A 11 -6.29 3.33 6.26
CA TRP A 11 -5.80 4.68 6.52
C TRP A 11 -6.71 5.47 7.45
N ALA A 12 -8.03 5.25 7.41
CA ALA A 12 -8.94 5.77 8.42
C ALA A 12 -8.64 5.20 9.81
N TYR A 13 -8.33 3.91 9.91
CA TYR A 13 -7.92 3.28 11.17
C TYR A 13 -6.59 3.84 11.70
N VAL A 14 -5.60 4.05 10.83
CA VAL A 14 -4.31 4.67 11.19
C VAL A 14 -4.52 6.07 11.77
N VAL A 15 -5.34 6.91 11.13
CA VAL A 15 -5.66 8.25 11.63
C VAL A 15 -6.37 8.18 12.99
N LYS A 16 -7.31 7.24 13.15
CA LYS A 16 -8.04 7.05 14.42
C LYS A 16 -7.12 6.59 15.56
N ARG A 17 -6.11 5.77 15.25
CA ARG A 17 -5.16 5.18 16.21
C ARG A 17 -3.79 5.84 16.15
N SER A 18 -3.76 7.18 16.14
CA SER A 18 -2.52 7.95 16.17
C SER A 18 -1.66 7.65 17.41
N ASP A 19 -2.27 7.12 18.49
CA ASP A 19 -1.58 6.60 19.68
C ASP A 19 -0.65 5.41 19.38
N ILE A 20 -1.00 4.58 18.40
CA ILE A 20 -0.17 3.44 17.96
C ILE A 20 0.76 3.86 16.82
N PHE A 21 0.20 4.54 15.82
CA PHE A 21 0.86 4.72 14.53
C PHE A 21 1.70 5.99 14.45
N GLY A 22 1.45 6.98 15.31
CA GLY A 22 2.13 8.26 15.26
C GLY A 22 1.93 8.97 13.92
N ASP A 23 3.03 9.17 13.20
CA ASP A 23 3.03 9.83 11.89
C ASP A 23 2.68 8.83 10.77
N PRO A 24 1.52 9.00 10.08
CA PRO A 24 1.11 8.10 9.00
C PRO A 24 2.05 8.12 7.80
N PHE A 25 2.86 9.17 7.61
CA PHE A 25 3.83 9.26 6.50
C PHE A 25 5.08 8.42 6.73
N LYS A 26 5.23 7.79 7.91
CA LYS A 26 6.27 6.80 8.21
C LYS A 26 5.83 5.34 7.96
N LEU A 27 4.65 5.16 7.38
CA LEU A 27 4.05 3.87 7.11
C LEU A 27 3.92 3.65 5.61
N ALA A 28 4.01 2.41 5.14
CA ALA A 28 3.76 2.03 3.75
C ALA A 28 2.91 0.75 3.68
N TYR A 29 1.69 0.85 3.15
CA TYR A 29 0.69 -0.24 3.11
C TYR A 29 0.34 -0.62 1.67
N ASP A 30 0.35 -1.93 1.37
CA ASP A 30 0.09 -2.45 0.01
C ASP A 30 -1.38 -2.38 -0.42
N GLY A 31 -2.32 -2.16 0.51
CA GLY A 31 -3.77 -2.23 0.25
C GLY A 31 -4.36 -3.63 0.41
N LYS A 32 -3.58 -4.59 0.93
CA LYS A 32 -4.01 -5.97 1.13
C LYS A 32 -3.64 -6.48 2.52
N SER A 33 -2.36 -6.73 2.79
CA SER A 33 -1.93 -7.42 4.02
C SER A 33 -0.56 -7.00 4.54
N THR A 34 0.21 -6.24 3.75
CA THR A 34 1.61 -5.93 4.08
C THR A 34 1.72 -4.48 4.48
N LEU A 35 2.18 -4.23 5.71
CA LEU A 35 2.50 -2.92 6.23
C LEU A 35 4.00 -2.88 6.58
N PHE A 36 4.69 -1.88 6.06
CA PHE A 36 6.03 -1.50 6.47
C PHE A 36 5.98 -0.26 7.35
N THR A 37 6.82 -0.23 8.37
CA THR A 37 6.94 0.90 9.29
C THR A 37 8.42 1.21 9.50
N VAL A 38 8.75 2.50 9.61
CA VAL A 38 10.11 2.93 9.96
C VAL A 38 10.42 2.57 11.42
N ASP A 39 9.49 2.91 12.31
CA ASP A 39 9.60 2.67 13.74
C ASP A 39 8.84 1.38 14.12
N LYS A 40 9.35 0.63 15.10
CA LYS A 40 8.66 -0.58 15.60
C LYS A 40 7.37 -0.17 16.30
N LEU A 41 6.22 -0.65 15.78
CA LEU A 41 4.94 -0.41 16.43
C LEU A 41 4.87 -1.17 17.77
N HIS A 42 4.50 -0.44 18.83
CA HIS A 42 4.22 -1.03 20.15
C HIS A 42 2.82 -1.62 20.19
N LEU A 43 2.61 -2.67 19.40
CA LEU A 43 1.35 -3.40 19.39
C LEU A 43 1.21 -4.14 20.73
N LYS A 44 0.06 -4.00 21.38
CA LYS A 44 -0.31 -4.90 22.48
C LYS A 44 -0.25 -6.33 21.93
N GLN A 45 0.32 -7.28 22.67
CA GLN A 45 0.30 -8.69 22.24
C GLN A 45 -1.15 -9.14 22.11
N VAL A 46 -1.67 -9.14 20.89
CA VAL A 46 -2.98 -9.71 20.58
C VAL A 46 -2.74 -11.21 20.46
N SER A 47 -3.13 -11.97 21.47
CA SER A 47 -3.19 -13.44 21.33
C SER A 47 -4.12 -13.77 20.16
N GLU A 48 -3.91 -14.87 19.44
CA GLU A 48 -4.84 -15.29 18.36
C GLU A 48 -6.30 -15.46 18.83
N LYS A 49 -6.54 -15.47 20.15
CA LYS A 49 -7.85 -15.53 20.82
C LYS A 49 -8.39 -14.17 21.31
N ALA A 50 -7.66 -13.08 21.14
CA ALA A 50 -8.11 -11.78 21.61
C ALA A 50 -9.09 -11.16 20.59
N ASP A 51 -10.22 -10.66 21.09
CA ASP A 51 -11.20 -9.96 20.26
C ASP A 51 -10.56 -8.70 19.66
N PRO A 52 -10.38 -8.63 18.34
CA PRO A 52 -9.79 -7.46 17.72
C PRO A 52 -10.75 -6.29 17.85
N GLU A 53 -10.20 -5.09 18.09
CA GLU A 53 -10.99 -3.88 18.25
C GLU A 53 -11.85 -3.66 17.00
N LYS A 54 -13.17 -3.64 17.20
CA LYS A 54 -14.12 -3.34 16.14
C LYS A 54 -14.22 -1.83 15.96
N PHE A 55 -14.28 -1.39 14.72
CA PHE A 55 -14.62 -0.03 14.37
C PHE A 55 -15.61 -0.01 13.22
N SER A 56 -16.50 0.98 13.25
CA SER A 56 -17.47 1.18 12.20
C SER A 56 -16.87 2.06 11.12
N PHE A 57 -16.91 1.61 9.87
CA PHE A 57 -16.46 2.38 8.71
C PHE A 57 -17.44 2.22 7.55
N LYS A 58 -17.71 3.32 6.84
CA LYS A 58 -18.58 3.31 5.66
C LYS A 58 -17.72 3.50 4.42
N THR A 59 -17.63 2.46 3.60
CA THR A 59 -16.99 2.58 2.28
C THR A 59 -17.91 3.33 1.32
N VAL A 60 -17.36 3.90 0.24
CA VAL A 60 -18.12 4.63 -0.81
C VAL A 60 -19.24 3.77 -1.41
N ARG A 61 -19.04 2.45 -1.46
CA ARG A 61 -19.96 1.50 -2.11
C ARG A 61 -21.09 1.03 -1.20
N GLU A 62 -20.98 1.25 0.11
CA GLU A 62 -21.95 0.75 1.08
C GLU A 62 -22.97 1.82 1.48
N ASN A 63 -24.24 1.42 1.61
CA ASN A 63 -25.29 2.32 2.08
C ASN A 63 -25.22 2.57 3.59
N LYS A 64 -24.73 1.60 4.36
CA LYS A 64 -24.60 1.65 5.82
C LYS A 64 -23.16 1.32 6.24
N PRO A 65 -22.66 1.86 7.36
CA PRO A 65 -21.36 1.50 7.89
C PRO A 65 -21.28 0.00 8.23
N SER A 66 -20.13 -0.60 7.95
CA SER A 66 -19.78 -1.97 8.32
C SER A 66 -18.90 -1.98 9.57
N GLU A 67 -19.12 -2.95 10.47
CA GLU A 67 -18.17 -3.21 11.56
C GLU A 67 -16.99 -4.02 11.04
N LEU A 68 -15.79 -3.46 11.18
CA LEU A 68 -14.54 -4.04 10.71
C LEU A 68 -13.58 -4.16 11.88
N SER A 69 -12.63 -5.08 11.76
CA SER A 69 -11.54 -5.22 12.72
C SER A 69 -10.24 -5.47 11.96
N ILE A 70 -9.14 -4.92 12.45
CA ILE A 70 -7.82 -5.08 11.84
C ILE A 70 -6.93 -5.82 12.83
N LEU A 71 -6.45 -6.99 12.42
CA LEU A 71 -5.46 -7.76 13.15
C LEU A 71 -4.09 -7.50 12.53
N MET A 72 -3.12 -7.16 13.38
CA MET A 72 -1.74 -6.91 12.97
C MET A 72 -0.80 -7.85 13.71
N LYS A 73 0.11 -8.47 12.96
CA LYS A 73 1.14 -9.36 13.50
C LYS A 73 2.49 -8.91 12.96
N PHE A 74 3.47 -8.76 13.84
CA PHE A 74 4.84 -8.53 13.44
C PHE A 74 5.39 -9.77 12.73
N THR A 75 5.85 -9.61 11.49
CA THR A 75 6.33 -10.72 10.64
C THR A 75 7.85 -10.76 10.53
N GLY A 76 8.54 -9.62 10.64
CA GLY A 76 10.00 -9.58 10.54
C GLY A 76 10.54 -8.17 10.32
N LEU A 77 11.87 -8.06 10.26
CA LEU A 77 12.59 -6.85 9.89
C LEU A 77 13.04 -6.94 8.44
N VAL A 78 12.99 -5.83 7.72
CA VAL A 78 13.54 -5.72 6.37
C VAL A 78 14.76 -4.80 6.41
N HIS A 79 15.90 -5.33 6.00
CA HIS A 79 17.13 -4.57 5.87
C HIS A 79 17.26 -4.03 4.45
N LEU A 80 17.33 -2.71 4.29
CA LEU A 80 17.55 -2.05 3.00
C LEU A 80 19.04 -2.08 2.62
N ASP A 81 19.61 -3.29 2.55
CA ASP A 81 20.97 -3.52 2.12
C ASP A 81 20.97 -4.34 0.83
N PHE A 82 21.23 -3.64 -0.27
CA PHE A 82 21.26 -4.23 -1.60
C PHE A 82 22.64 -4.79 -1.96
N ARG A 83 23.72 -4.46 -1.22
CA ARG A 83 25.11 -4.79 -1.59
C ARG A 83 25.54 -6.20 -1.17
N ASN A 84 24.87 -6.75 -0.16
CA ASN A 84 25.22 -8.02 0.48
C ASN A 84 24.34 -9.20 0.03
N ALA A 85 23.53 -9.02 -1.02
CA ALA A 85 22.85 -10.14 -1.67
C ALA A 85 23.88 -10.90 -2.51
N GLU A 86 24.14 -12.15 -2.19
CA GLU A 86 25.14 -12.96 -2.92
C GLU A 86 24.76 -13.02 -4.41
N ALA A 87 25.66 -12.50 -5.26
CA ALA A 87 25.47 -12.44 -6.70
C ALA A 87 25.19 -13.85 -7.27
N GLY A 88 23.98 -14.07 -7.79
CA GLY A 88 23.59 -15.29 -8.48
C GLY A 88 22.32 -15.99 -7.96
N SER A 89 21.75 -15.53 -6.84
CA SER A 89 20.43 -15.94 -6.38
C SER A 89 19.57 -14.69 -6.22
N LEU A 90 18.40 -14.64 -6.86
CA LEU A 90 17.31 -13.73 -6.45
C LEU A 90 16.82 -14.22 -5.08
N ASP A 91 17.66 -14.04 -4.06
CA ASP A 91 17.43 -14.53 -2.72
C ASP A 91 16.18 -13.84 -2.15
N GLU A 92 15.43 -14.55 -1.31
CA GLU A 92 14.23 -14.02 -0.64
C GLU A 92 14.54 -12.69 0.11
N ARG A 93 15.82 -12.46 0.44
CA ARG A 93 16.36 -11.24 1.03
C ARG A 93 16.24 -9.99 0.15
N GLU A 94 16.26 -10.11 -1.19
CA GLU A 94 16.05 -8.97 -2.09
C GLU A 94 14.57 -8.64 -2.29
N LYS A 95 13.69 -9.64 -2.14
CA LYS A 95 12.25 -9.48 -2.36
C LYS A 95 11.62 -8.51 -1.35
N GLY A 96 12.02 -8.58 -0.08
CA GLY A 96 11.51 -7.69 0.97
C GLY A 96 11.82 -6.20 0.70
N PRO A 97 13.09 -5.81 0.51
CA PRO A 97 13.50 -4.44 0.19
C PRO A 97 12.89 -3.90 -1.10
N ILE A 98 12.86 -4.69 -2.18
CA ILE A 98 12.23 -4.27 -3.45
C ILE A 98 10.72 -4.11 -3.31
N GLN A 99 10.05 -5.05 -2.64
CA GLN A 99 8.62 -4.95 -2.35
C GLN A 99 8.30 -3.71 -1.50
N PHE A 100 9.13 -3.40 -0.49
CA PHE A 100 9.00 -2.18 0.28
C PHE A 100 9.09 -0.94 -0.61
N LEU A 101 10.11 -0.86 -1.47
CA LEU A 101 10.28 0.27 -2.39
C LEU A 101 9.09 0.40 -3.35
N ASP A 102 8.59 -0.70 -3.91
CA ASP A 102 7.39 -0.71 -4.76
C ASP A 102 6.18 -0.10 -4.05
N ILE A 103 5.92 -0.51 -2.81
CA ILE A 103 4.79 0.00 -2.02
C ILE A 103 5.00 1.47 -1.67
N LEU A 104 6.22 1.86 -1.28
CA LEU A 104 6.55 3.24 -0.94
C LEU A 104 6.32 4.18 -2.13
N PHE A 105 6.79 3.82 -3.32
CA PHE A 105 6.61 4.66 -4.53
C PHE A 105 5.17 4.66 -5.05
N ALA A 106 4.42 3.58 -4.80
CA ALA A 106 2.99 3.51 -5.09
C ALA A 106 2.16 4.46 -4.20
N GLN A 107 2.57 4.64 -2.95
CA GLN A 107 1.75 5.23 -1.90
C GLN A 107 1.28 6.66 -2.20
N GLY A 108 2.11 7.49 -2.83
CA GLY A 108 1.73 8.87 -3.20
C GLY A 108 0.56 8.95 -4.19
N ARG A 109 0.27 7.85 -4.91
CA ARG A 109 -0.82 7.76 -5.90
C ARG A 109 -1.96 6.84 -5.45
N SER A 110 -1.74 5.99 -4.45
CA SER A 110 -2.76 5.03 -3.97
C SER A 110 -3.29 5.33 -2.57
N SER A 111 -2.58 6.11 -1.75
CA SER A 111 -3.04 6.38 -0.38
C SER A 111 -4.05 7.54 -0.36
N PRO A 112 -5.23 7.35 0.25
CA PRO A 112 -6.27 8.37 0.40
C PRO A 112 -5.82 9.57 1.26
N LEU A 113 -4.67 9.47 1.96
CA LEU A 113 -4.07 10.60 2.66
C LEU A 113 -3.54 11.68 1.72
N PHE A 114 -3.22 11.32 0.47
CA PHE A 114 -2.82 12.28 -0.55
C PHE A 114 -4.02 12.63 -1.42
N GLU A 115 -4.35 13.93 -1.52
CA GLU A 115 -5.40 14.41 -2.42
C GLU A 115 -5.16 13.98 -3.88
N LEU A 116 -3.89 13.91 -4.28
CA LEU A 116 -3.48 13.45 -5.61
C LEU A 116 -3.99 12.04 -5.94
N SER A 117 -4.16 11.15 -4.95
CA SER A 117 -4.61 9.78 -5.18
C SER A 117 -6.01 9.69 -5.79
N LYS A 118 -6.87 10.70 -5.55
CA LYS A 118 -8.22 10.78 -6.13
C LYS A 118 -8.20 10.93 -7.65
N SER A 119 -7.08 11.36 -8.22
CA SER A 119 -6.88 11.51 -9.67
C SER A 119 -6.37 10.22 -10.34
N PHE A 120 -6.11 9.15 -9.59
CA PHE A 120 -5.55 7.92 -10.12
C PHE A 120 -6.37 6.68 -9.75
N LYS A 121 -6.41 5.72 -10.66
CA LYS A 121 -6.83 4.35 -10.41
C LYS A 121 -5.61 3.45 -10.39
N ALA A 122 -5.31 2.88 -9.22
CA ALA A 122 -4.25 1.89 -9.09
C ALA A 122 -4.73 0.52 -9.58
N VAL A 123 -3.96 -0.10 -10.47
CA VAL A 123 -4.17 -1.47 -10.94
C VAL A 123 -2.81 -2.17 -10.94
N ARG A 124 -2.59 -3.03 -9.94
CA ARG A 124 -1.26 -3.63 -9.67
C ARG A 124 -0.22 -2.51 -9.50
N ASN A 125 0.87 -2.56 -10.28
CA ASN A 125 1.97 -1.58 -10.26
C ASN A 125 1.77 -0.44 -11.28
N SER A 126 0.57 -0.34 -11.87
CA SER A 126 0.21 0.72 -12.81
C SER A 126 -0.79 1.69 -12.18
N PHE A 127 -0.63 2.97 -12.50
CA PHE A 127 -1.51 4.05 -12.07
C PHE A 127 -2.10 4.72 -13.30
N TYR A 128 -3.41 4.65 -13.46
CA TYR A 128 -4.13 5.27 -14.57
C TYR A 128 -4.74 6.59 -14.13
N CYS A 129 -4.44 7.67 -14.83
CA CYS A 129 -5.06 8.97 -14.57
C CYS A 129 -6.55 8.88 -14.90
N ILE A 130 -7.40 9.24 -13.95
CA ILE A 130 -8.83 9.36 -14.18
C ILE A 130 -9.06 10.62 -15.02
N PRO A 131 -9.64 10.52 -16.23
CA PRO A 131 -9.86 11.68 -17.09
C PRO A 131 -10.87 12.64 -16.46
N HIS A 132 -10.63 13.95 -16.60
CA HIS A 132 -11.59 14.98 -16.22
C HIS A 132 -12.65 15.11 -17.33
N GLY A 133 -13.52 14.11 -17.44
CA GLY A 133 -14.48 13.95 -18.53
C GLY A 133 -14.42 12.54 -19.13
N ALA A 134 -14.67 12.41 -20.43
CA ALA A 134 -14.49 11.14 -21.14
C ALA A 134 -13.00 10.90 -21.45
N GLY A 135 -12.55 9.65 -21.31
CA GLY A 135 -11.28 9.21 -21.87
C GLY A 135 -11.28 9.28 -23.41
N ALA A 136 -10.18 8.83 -24.04
CA ALA A 136 -10.20 8.69 -25.49
C ALA A 136 -11.11 7.52 -25.87
N ASP A 137 -12.22 7.81 -26.57
CA ASP A 137 -13.22 6.81 -26.97
C ASP A 137 -12.63 5.82 -27.98
N MET A 138 -12.64 4.54 -27.60
CA MET A 138 -12.19 3.41 -28.42
C MET A 138 -13.36 2.66 -29.09
N LYS A 139 -14.58 3.20 -29.00
CA LYS A 139 -15.86 2.62 -29.40
C LYS A 139 -16.31 1.48 -28.47
N TYR A 140 -17.58 1.07 -28.61
CA TYR A 140 -18.19 -0.03 -27.83
C TYR A 140 -18.22 0.21 -26.31
N GLY A 141 -18.26 1.48 -25.88
CA GLY A 141 -18.26 1.83 -24.46
C GLY A 141 -16.91 1.62 -23.77
N ILE A 142 -15.81 1.59 -24.53
CA ILE A 142 -14.45 1.46 -24.02
C ILE A 142 -13.76 2.81 -24.10
N GLU A 143 -13.15 3.22 -23.00
CA GLU A 143 -12.31 4.41 -22.93
C GLU A 143 -10.85 4.06 -22.67
N LEU A 144 -9.94 4.73 -23.36
CA LEU A 144 -8.52 4.64 -23.10
C LEU A 144 -8.09 5.71 -22.09
N TRP A 145 -7.45 5.26 -21.01
CA TRP A 145 -6.89 6.12 -19.98
C TRP A 145 -5.37 6.10 -20.04
N ARG A 146 -4.74 7.27 -19.84
CA ARG A 146 -3.28 7.35 -19.73
C ARG A 146 -2.84 6.78 -18.40
N GLY A 147 -1.73 6.05 -18.38
CA GLY A 147 -1.18 5.51 -17.15
C GLY A 147 0.33 5.51 -17.12
N LEU A 148 0.85 5.26 -15.93
CA LEU A 148 2.27 5.10 -15.64
C LEU A 148 2.45 3.76 -14.90
N PHE A 149 3.41 2.96 -15.37
CA PHE A 149 3.90 1.81 -14.64
C PHE A 149 5.11 2.24 -13.80
N ILE A 150 5.18 1.78 -12.55
CA ILE A 150 6.32 2.03 -11.67
C ILE A 150 6.75 0.71 -11.06
N SER A 151 8.05 0.41 -11.10
CA SER A 151 8.61 -0.72 -10.35
C SER A 151 10.02 -0.44 -9.87
N ALA A 152 10.33 -0.85 -8.65
CA ALA A 152 11.67 -0.90 -8.11
C ALA A 152 12.42 -2.14 -8.63
N ARG A 153 13.70 -1.97 -8.93
CA ARG A 153 14.61 -3.04 -9.34
C ARG A 153 16.02 -2.77 -8.82
N VAL A 154 16.83 -3.82 -8.67
CA VAL A 154 18.27 -3.66 -8.45
C VAL A 154 18.96 -3.66 -9.81
N ILE A 155 19.83 -2.68 -10.05
CA ILE A 155 20.68 -2.61 -11.24
C ILE A 155 22.13 -2.89 -10.87
N ASP A 156 22.98 -3.00 -11.89
CA ASP A 156 24.42 -3.22 -11.75
C ASP A 156 25.07 -2.31 -10.70
N GLY A 157 25.90 -2.95 -9.88
CA GLY A 157 26.51 -2.32 -8.70
C GLY A 157 25.59 -2.25 -7.49
N PHE A 158 24.57 -3.10 -7.42
CA PHE A 158 23.67 -3.24 -6.25
C PHE A 158 22.93 -1.95 -5.89
N ARG A 159 22.53 -1.18 -6.91
CA ARG A 159 21.83 0.09 -6.71
C ARG A 159 20.34 -0.11 -6.95
N PRO A 160 19.47 0.35 -6.05
CA PRO A 160 18.04 0.40 -6.35
C PRO A 160 17.79 1.45 -7.44
N ALA A 161 16.93 1.11 -8.40
CA ALA A 161 16.48 1.99 -9.46
C ALA A 161 14.96 1.85 -9.64
N ILE A 162 14.34 2.88 -10.19
CA ILE A 162 12.93 2.91 -10.55
C ILE A 162 12.82 2.79 -12.07
N ASN A 163 11.92 1.92 -12.53
CA ASN A 163 11.47 1.87 -13.91
C ASN A 163 10.23 2.74 -14.09
#